data_AF-A0A820LAY4-F1
#
_entry.id   AF-A0A820LAY4-F1
#
_cell.length_a   1.000
_cell.length_b   1.000
_cell.length_c   1.000
_cell.angle_alpha   90.00
_cell.angle_beta   90.00
_cell.angle_gamma   90.00
#
_symmetry.space_group_name_H-M   'P 1'
#
loop_
_entity.id
_entity.type
_entity.pdbx_description
1 polymer ?
#
loop_
_entity_poly.entity_id
_entity_poly.type
_entity_poly.pdbx_seq_one_letter_code
_entity_poly.pdbx_strand_id
1 'polypeptide(L)'
;TYIGDVLIAINPFKQLNIYEKQQHDLYKYVQCRHQLTPHIFWIADQAYRKLCLAKRSQCIAVSGESGAGKTESTKLMVSHIIHCSGDAGDRELQNRII
;
A
#
# COMPACT_ATOMS: atom_id res chain seq x y z
N THR A 1 6.68 9.15 -6.19
CA THR A 1 6.17 10.49 -6.56
C THR A 1 4.76 10.38 -7.11
N TYR A 2 3.92 11.41 -6.97
CA TYR A 2 2.56 11.40 -7.55
C TYR A 2 2.48 12.17 -8.86
N ILE A 3 1.64 11.67 -9.78
CA ILE A 3 1.18 12.37 -10.98
C ILE A 3 -0.34 12.22 -11.01
N GLY A 4 -1.07 13.26 -10.58
CA GLY A 4 -2.52 13.17 -10.38
C GLY A 4 -2.86 12.09 -9.35
N ASP A 5 -3.58 11.05 -9.79
CA ASP A 5 -3.95 9.89 -8.97
C ASP A 5 -2.99 8.70 -9.13
N VAL A 6 -1.96 8.83 -9.98
CA VAL A 6 -0.96 7.80 -10.24
C VAL A 6 0.22 7.96 -9.29
N LEU A 7 0.66 6.86 -8.67
CA LEU A 7 1.93 6.79 -7.94
C LEU A 7 3.02 6.21 -8.84
N ILE A 8 4.08 6.99 -9.05
CA ILE A 8 5.33 6.54 -9.67
C ILE A 8 6.25 6.01 -8.58
N ALA A 9 6.54 4.72 -8.65
CA ALA A 9 7.51 4.02 -7.81
C ALA A 9 8.71 3.58 -8.65
N ILE A 10 9.92 3.75 -8.11
CA ILE A 10 11.17 3.34 -8.75
C ILE A 10 11.78 2.25 -7.89
N ASN A 11 12.17 1.13 -8.49
CA ASN A 11 12.84 0.05 -7.78
C ASN A 11 14.23 0.52 -7.29
N PRO A 12 14.48 0.57 -5.96
CA PRO A 12 15.76 1.04 -5.43
C PRO A 12 16.86 -0.02 -5.49
N PHE A 13 16.55 -1.28 -5.84
CA PHE A 13 17.46 -2.44 -5.79
C PHE A 13 18.13 -2.67 -4.43
N LYS A 14 17.53 -2.14 -3.35
CA LYS A 14 17.96 -2.33 -1.97
C LYS A 14 16.76 -2.23 -1.04
N GLN A 15 16.90 -2.79 0.16
CA GLN A 15 15.89 -2.59 1.19
C GLN A 15 15.94 -1.14 1.70
N LEU A 16 14.76 -0.59 1.95
CA LEU A 16 14.57 0.74 2.51
C LEU A 16 13.75 0.61 3.79
N ASN A 17 14.12 1.35 4.83
CA ASN A 17 13.44 1.33 6.13
C ASN A 17 12.11 2.13 6.12
N ILE A 18 11.52 2.32 4.94
CA ILE A 18 10.28 3.09 4.73
C ILE A 18 9.02 2.20 4.72
N TYR A 19 9.17 0.91 4.98
CA TYR A 19 8.07 -0.06 5.02
C TYR A 19 7.89 -0.71 6.39
N GLU A 20 8.53 -0.16 7.42
CA GLU A 20 8.41 -0.67 8.78
C GLU A 20 7.05 -0.34 9.40
N LYS A 21 6.73 -0.99 10.53
CA LYS A 21 5.45 -0.82 11.25
C LYS A 21 5.08 0.66 11.49
N GLN A 22 6.07 1.50 11.83
CA GLN A 22 5.85 2.93 12.03
C GLN A 22 5.27 3.62 10.79
N GLN A 23 5.67 3.18 9.60
CA GLN A 23 5.17 3.72 8.33
C GLN A 23 3.75 3.20 8.05
N HIS A 24 3.43 1.97 8.42
CA HIS A 24 2.05 1.51 8.39
C HIS A 24 1.15 2.39 9.26
N ASP A 25 1.58 2.68 10.49
CA ASP A 25 0.82 3.52 11.42
C ASP A 25 0.70 4.97 10.91
N LEU A 26 1.76 5.52 10.31
CA LEU A 26 1.77 6.86 9.73
C LEU A 26 0.75 7.04 8.59
N TYR A 27 0.58 6.01 7.75
CA TYR A 27 -0.30 6.07 6.58
C TYR A 27 -1.74 5.59 6.85
N LYS A 28 -1.99 4.99 8.01
CA LYS A 28 -3.31 4.47 8.41
C LYS A 28 -4.28 5.61 8.71
N TYR A 29 -5.47 5.59 8.08
CA TYR A 29 -6.56 6.54 8.30
C TYR A 29 -6.27 8.01 7.96
N VAL A 30 -5.26 8.27 7.13
CA VAL A 30 -4.86 9.63 6.77
C VAL A 30 -5.91 10.24 5.85
N GLN A 31 -6.40 11.44 6.20
CA GLN A 31 -7.43 12.13 5.42
C GLN A 31 -6.83 13.03 4.32
N CYS A 32 -5.64 13.59 4.55
CA CYS A 32 -5.05 14.61 3.69
C CYS A 32 -3.73 14.13 3.05
N ARG A 33 -3.75 13.87 1.74
CA ARG A 33 -2.56 13.42 0.97
C ARG A 33 -1.36 14.34 1.12
N HIS A 34 -1.59 15.65 1.16
CA HIS A 34 -0.54 16.67 1.16
C HIS A 34 0.31 16.71 2.44
N GLN A 35 -0.13 16.06 3.51
CA GLN A 35 0.62 16.01 4.77
C GLN A 35 1.73 14.95 4.76
N LEU A 36 1.73 14.05 3.76
CA LEU A 36 2.63 12.91 3.70
C LEU A 36 3.43 12.90 2.40
N THR A 37 4.59 12.24 2.46
CA THR A 37 5.41 11.99 1.28
C THR A 37 4.75 10.95 0.37
N PRO A 38 5.09 10.93 -0.94
CA PRO A 38 4.53 9.93 -1.83
C PRO A 38 4.93 8.50 -1.45
N HIS A 39 3.94 7.68 -1.14
CA HIS A 39 4.17 6.32 -0.67
C HIS A 39 3.11 5.33 -1.15
N ILE A 40 3.49 4.04 -1.23
CA ILE A 40 2.62 2.93 -1.62
C ILE A 40 1.46 2.74 -0.63
N PHE A 41 1.71 2.94 0.65
CA PHE A 41 0.69 2.79 1.70
C PHE A 41 -0.46 3.78 1.58
N TRP A 42 -0.23 4.99 1.06
CA TRP A 42 -1.31 5.91 0.75
C TRP A 42 -2.30 5.32 -0.26
N ILE A 43 -1.82 4.66 -1.32
CA ILE A 43 -2.68 4.05 -2.34
C ILE A 43 -3.51 2.91 -1.73
N ALA A 44 -2.87 2.08 -0.91
CA ALA A 44 -3.53 0.98 -0.20
C ALA A 44 -4.58 1.48 0.82
N ASP A 45 -4.26 2.46 1.67
CA ASP A 45 -5.20 3.05 2.63
C ASP A 45 -6.39 3.70 1.92
N GLN A 46 -6.15 4.46 0.85
CA GLN A 46 -7.23 5.09 0.08
C GLN A 46 -8.16 4.06 -0.56
N ALA A 47 -7.62 2.98 -1.14
CA ALA A 47 -8.43 1.90 -1.70
C ALA A 47 -9.25 1.21 -0.60
N TYR A 48 -8.64 0.86 0.53
CA TYR A 48 -9.33 0.23 1.65
C TYR A 48 -10.42 1.12 2.23
N ARG A 49 -10.13 2.41 2.46
CA ARG A 49 -11.12 3.37 2.93
C ARG A 49 -12.29 3.53 1.96
N LYS A 50 -12.03 3.66 0.66
CA LYS A 50 -13.10 3.75 -0.35
C LYS A 50 -13.95 2.48 -0.38
N LEU A 51 -13.33 1.31 -0.23
CA LEU A 51 -14.04 0.03 -0.10
C LEU A 51 -15.01 0.07 1.11
N CYS A 52 -14.53 0.47 2.28
CA CYS A 52 -15.34 0.51 3.51
C CYS A 52 -16.43 1.59 3.48
N LEU A 53 -16.10 2.81 3.05
CA LEU A 53 -17.00 3.96 3.09
C LEU A 53 -18.06 3.91 1.98
N ALA A 54 -17.63 3.60 0.75
CA ALA A 54 -18.53 3.57 -0.41
C ALA A 54 -19.17 2.21 -0.64
N LYS A 55 -18.78 1.17 0.12
CA LYS A 55 -19.24 -0.22 -0.02
C LYS A 55 -19.17 -0.73 -1.46
N ARG A 56 -18.11 -0.32 -2.18
CA ARG A 56 -17.90 -0.65 -3.60
C ARG A 56 -16.52 -1.23 -3.80
N SER A 57 -16.42 -2.29 -4.61
CA SER A 57 -15.14 -2.92 -4.96
C SER A 57 -14.18 -1.91 -5.57
N GLN A 58 -12.91 -1.98 -5.14
CA GLN A 58 -11.82 -1.14 -5.62
C GLN A 58 -10.82 -1.99 -6.39
N CYS A 59 -10.07 -1.36 -7.31
CA CYS A 59 -9.02 -1.99 -8.08
C CYS A 59 -7.78 -1.10 -8.03
N ILE A 60 -6.61 -1.71 -7.79
CA ILE A 60 -5.30 -1.07 -7.91
C ILE A 60 -4.59 -1.74 -9.08
N ALA A 61 -4.27 -0.97 -10.12
CA ALA A 61 -3.50 -1.47 -11.25
C ALA A 61 -2.01 -1.19 -11.02
N VAL A 62 -1.17 -2.24 -11.10
CA VAL A 62 0.29 -2.14 -10.99
C VAL A 62 0.91 -2.52 -12.33
N SER A 63 1.58 -1.56 -12.97
CA SER A 63 2.20 -1.72 -14.29
C SER A 63 3.68 -1.36 -14.26
N GLY A 64 4.42 -1.82 -15.28
CA GLY A 64 5.86 -1.61 -15.42
C GLY A 64 6.56 -2.79 -16.09
N GLU A 65 7.79 -2.60 -16.54
CA GLU A 65 8.61 -3.64 -17.17
C GLU A 65 8.99 -4.76 -16.19
N SER A 66 9.59 -5.83 -16.72
CA SER A 66 10.17 -6.89 -15.88
C SER A 66 11.24 -6.29 -14.96
N GLY A 67 11.24 -6.66 -13.68
CA GLY A 67 12.17 -6.10 -12.69
C GLY A 67 11.81 -4.72 -12.11
N ALA A 68 10.74 -4.07 -12.58
CA ALA A 68 10.33 -2.74 -12.08
C ALA A 68 9.81 -2.73 -10.63
N GLY A 69 9.64 -3.89 -9.99
CA GLY A 69 9.18 -4.00 -8.60
C GLY A 69 7.66 -4.17 -8.42
N LYS A 70 6.94 -4.60 -9.46
CA LYS A 70 5.47 -4.83 -9.41
C LYS A 70 5.06 -5.79 -8.28
N THR A 71 5.67 -6.97 -8.23
CA THR A 71 5.35 -8.02 -7.24
C THR A 71 5.59 -7.54 -5.81
N GLU A 72 6.74 -6.93 -5.55
CA GLU A 72 7.09 -6.41 -4.22
C GLU A 72 6.18 -5.25 -3.81
N SER A 73 5.80 -4.38 -4.76
CA SER A 73 4.82 -3.31 -4.52
C SER A 73 3.47 -3.88 -4.09
N THR A 74 3.00 -4.94 -4.75
CA THR A 74 1.74 -5.62 -4.41
C THR A 74 1.78 -6.22 -3.02
N LYS A 75 2.86 -6.91 -2.65
CA LYS A 75 3.03 -7.49 -1.30
C LYS A 75 2.95 -6.42 -0.21
N LEU A 76 3.61 -5.28 -0.42
CA LEU A 76 3.58 -4.14 0.51
C LEU A 76 2.19 -3.54 0.66
N MET A 77 1.44 -3.39 -0.44
CA MET A 77 0.06 -2.91 -0.39
C MET A 77 -0.85 -3.86 0.39
N VAL A 78 -0.75 -5.17 0.12
CA VAL A 78 -1.52 -6.19 0.84
C VAL A 78 -1.20 -6.17 2.33
N SER A 79 0.09 -6.15 2.68
CA SER A 79 0.54 -6.03 4.08
C SER A 79 -0.07 -4.81 4.77
N HIS A 80 -0.14 -3.67 4.08
CA HIS A 80 -0.77 -2.46 4.62
C HIS A 80 -2.29 -2.59 4.79
N ILE A 81 -3.00 -3.21 3.84
CA ILE A 81 -4.44 -3.46 3.97
C ILE A 81 -4.74 -4.33 5.20
N ILE A 82 -3.93 -5.38 5.43
CA ILE A 82 -4.06 -6.26 6.60
C ILE A 82 -3.79 -5.47 7.90
N HIS A 83 -2.80 -4.58 7.91
CA HIS A 83 -2.56 -3.69 9.05
C HIS A 83 -3.75 -2.74 9.32
N CYS A 84 -4.41 -2.26 8.27
CA CYS A 84 -5.57 -1.39 8.37
C CYS A 84 -6.83 -2.12 8.82
N SER A 85 -7.02 -3.39 8.45
CA SER A 85 -8.18 -4.19 8.87
C SER A 85 -8.17 -4.57 10.35
N GLY A 86 -7.06 -4.31 11.06
CA GLY A 86 -6.95 -4.52 12.50
C GLY A 86 -6.83 -5.99 12.91
N ASP A 87 -6.70 -6.90 11.94
CA ASP A 87 -6.62 -8.32 12.19
C ASP A 87 -5.17 -8.73 12.44
N ALA A 88 -4.74 -8.64 13.70
CA ALA A 88 -3.44 -9.08 14.15
C ALA A 88 -3.27 -10.62 14.11
N GLY A 89 -4.34 -11.37 13.78
CA GLY A 89 -4.38 -12.82 13.81
C GLY A 89 -3.91 -13.51 12.54
N ASP A 90 -3.94 -12.85 11.38
CA ASP A 90 -3.91 -13.58 10.12
C ASP A 90 -2.53 -13.61 9.42
N ARG A 91 -1.52 -14.03 10.19
CA ARG A 91 -0.22 -14.46 9.63
C ARG A 91 -0.40 -15.55 8.57
N GLU A 92 -1.46 -16.33 8.67
CA GLU A 92 -1.79 -17.37 7.70
C GLU A 92 -2.28 -16.78 6.36
N LEU A 93 -3.20 -15.80 6.38
CA LEU A 93 -3.55 -15.05 5.18
C LEU A 93 -2.35 -14.32 4.57
N GLN A 94 -1.48 -13.73 5.40
CA GLN A 94 -0.24 -13.12 4.89
C GLN A 94 0.62 -14.16 4.15
N ASN A 95 0.82 -15.35 4.73
CA ASN A 95 1.62 -16.42 4.13
C ASN A 95 0.97 -17.09 2.91
N ARG A 96 -0.36 -17.00 2.76
CA ARG A 96 -1.08 -17.54 1.58
C ARG A 96 -1.10 -16.58 0.40
N ILE A 97 -0.95 -15.27 0.65
CA ILE A 97 -1.06 -14.22 -0.37
C ILE A 97 0.32 -13.71 -0.83
N ILE A 98 1.35 -13.79 0.02
CA ILE A 98 2.73 -13.34 -0.25
C ILE A 98 3.61 -14.50 -0.74
#